data_AF-A0A2E0S4Z0-F1
#
_entry.id   AF-A0A2E0S4Z0-F1
#
_cell.length_a   1.000
_cell.length_b   1.000
_cell.length_c   1.000
_cell.angle_alpha   90.00
_cell.angle_beta   90.00
_cell.angle_gamma   90.00
#
_symmetry.space_group_name_H-M   'P 1'
#
loop_
_entity.id
_entity.type
_entity.pdbx_description
1 polymer ?
#
loop_
_entity_poly.entity_id
_entity_poly.type
_entity_poly.pdbx_seq_one_letter_code
_entity_poly.pdbx_strand_id
1 'polypeptide(L)'
;MRKPSVFHSFKEPAMRTPYLLSIAAVLFCSLTHAEDLIVNVDAQPLRAQVKRLTEALAYVGRPLDSKQISAIEELEEGDSTTYVTKIQAILDQLTLANVHINAESRVNVSAGKARPVLDQNGWTVFLIKVHNEAGITAALRMDSPSNQPIYIRSSGSSDPDPDQISQQNLEDRWLQISSFDKKPLTPNLSGLLLEYRIIAFYSTAVGQREATLTFDAGQGTQDLGFRSELPVLFSSRESTPVTLRVMDHDGTPTVGQFVIQDSQGRIYPSRFRRLEPDFYFHDQIYRYDKEVIYLPPGKYNFAVSRGPEYFKTNYDITIVDRMPVSLEFQLKRWIKMIDHGWVSGDHHIHAAGCSHYESPRQGVLPEAMMRHILGEDLNVGCVLTWGPCWYFQKNFFEAKNHSLSQRNYLMRYDIEVSGFPSSHAGHLCLLRLKEDDYPGTTKIEQWPTWTLPVLKWGKEQGGVVGFSHSGWGLEVADQNMPSYAMPNFDGIGANEFIVDVTHNVVDFISAVDTPLNWELSIWYHTLNCGFDTRISGETDFPCIYGDRVGLGRSYVKMPEKRKVSFDEWIYGVRDGRSYVGDGRSHLFNFKVNRYGVG
;
A
#
# COMPACT_ATOMS: atom_id res chain seq x y z
N MET A 1 -55.04 -49.51 -40.06
CA MET A 1 -55.16 -50.85 -39.46
C MET A 1 -55.54 -50.71 -37.99
N ARG A 2 -56.66 -51.36 -37.61
CA ARG A 2 -57.20 -51.72 -36.28
C ARG A 2 -57.04 -50.77 -35.06
N LYS A 3 -58.20 -50.20 -34.65
CA LYS A 3 -58.69 -49.86 -33.27
C LYS A 3 -58.70 -51.11 -32.33
N PRO A 4 -59.12 -51.08 -31.02
CA PRO A 4 -59.79 -50.03 -30.18
C PRO A 4 -59.20 -49.86 -28.74
N SER A 5 -59.36 -48.73 -28.00
CA SER A 5 -60.42 -48.34 -27.00
C SER A 5 -60.92 -49.45 -26.05
N VAL A 6 -61.00 -49.30 -24.71
CA VAL A 6 -62.04 -48.64 -23.85
C VAL A 6 -61.62 -48.94 -22.37
N PHE A 7 -61.43 -47.98 -21.45
CA PHE A 7 -62.36 -47.31 -20.50
C PHE A 7 -62.96 -48.15 -19.33
N HIS A 8 -63.04 -47.46 -18.16
CA HIS A 8 -63.80 -47.71 -16.90
C HIS A 8 -63.14 -48.62 -15.83
N SER A 9 -63.34 -48.46 -14.52
CA SER A 9 -63.78 -47.38 -13.62
C SER A 9 -63.84 -47.98 -12.18
N PHE A 10 -63.74 -47.13 -11.15
CA PHE A 10 -64.25 -47.30 -9.77
C PHE A 10 -63.66 -48.36 -8.81
N LYS A 11 -63.06 -47.90 -7.70
CA LYS A 11 -63.56 -47.96 -6.29
C LYS A 11 -62.44 -47.98 -5.24
N GLU A 12 -62.52 -47.07 -4.26
CA GLU A 12 -61.92 -47.24 -2.91
C GLU A 12 -62.62 -48.38 -2.16
N PRO A 13 -61.97 -48.96 -1.11
CA PRO A 13 -62.42 -48.62 0.25
C PRO A 13 -61.36 -48.63 1.38
N ALA A 14 -61.54 -47.69 2.32
CA ALA A 14 -61.55 -47.78 3.80
C ALA A 14 -60.58 -48.66 4.64
N MET A 15 -59.98 -47.97 5.63
CA MET A 15 -59.76 -48.30 7.06
C MET A 15 -58.95 -49.53 7.50
N ARG A 16 -57.90 -49.28 8.32
CA ARG A 16 -57.65 -49.89 9.66
C ARG A 16 -56.39 -49.29 10.35
N THR A 17 -56.58 -48.64 11.49
CA THR A 17 -55.61 -48.46 12.61
C THR A 17 -55.50 -49.78 13.42
N PRO A 18 -54.63 -49.96 14.44
CA PRO A 18 -53.42 -49.24 14.89
C PRO A 18 -52.21 -50.17 15.18
N TYR A 19 -50.99 -49.65 15.29
CA TYR A 19 -49.97 -50.21 16.21
C TYR A 19 -49.18 -49.07 16.85
N LEU A 20 -49.38 -48.96 18.16
CA LEU A 20 -48.55 -48.20 19.10
C LEU A 20 -47.15 -48.83 19.14
N LEU A 21 -46.12 -48.02 18.93
CA LEU A 21 -44.78 -48.28 19.43
C LEU A 21 -44.24 -46.96 20.00
N SER A 22 -44.44 -46.81 21.30
CA SER A 22 -43.87 -45.76 22.14
C SER A 22 -42.36 -45.90 22.15
N ILE A 23 -41.66 -45.02 21.43
CA ILE A 23 -40.23 -44.76 21.66
C ILE A 23 -40.15 -43.60 22.64
N ALA A 24 -39.86 -43.92 23.90
CA ALA A 24 -39.47 -42.94 24.90
C ALA A 24 -38.08 -42.41 24.52
N ALA A 25 -38.05 -41.24 23.87
CA ALA A 25 -36.83 -40.47 23.71
C ALA A 25 -36.48 -39.85 25.07
N VAL A 26 -35.53 -40.45 25.77
CA VAL A 26 -34.85 -39.85 26.92
C VAL A 26 -34.04 -38.67 26.39
N LEU A 27 -34.57 -37.46 26.57
CA LEU A 27 -33.84 -36.21 26.44
C LEU A 27 -32.77 -36.14 27.54
N PHE A 28 -31.59 -36.69 27.28
CA PHE A 28 -30.39 -36.27 28.00
C PHE A 28 -29.99 -34.90 27.48
N CYS A 29 -30.48 -33.86 28.14
CA CYS A 29 -29.94 -32.51 28.02
C CYS A 29 -28.66 -32.48 28.88
N SER A 30 -27.53 -32.85 28.29
CA SER A 30 -26.22 -32.60 28.87
C SER A 30 -25.95 -31.10 28.80
N LEU A 31 -26.00 -30.44 29.96
CA LEU A 31 -25.41 -29.12 30.19
C LEU A 31 -23.89 -29.20 29.98
N THR A 32 -23.44 -29.02 28.74
CA THR A 32 -22.04 -28.76 28.40
C THR A 32 -21.72 -27.30 28.78
N HIS A 33 -21.49 -27.04 30.06
CA HIS A 33 -21.01 -25.74 30.56
C HIS A 33 -19.67 -25.83 31.31
N ALA A 34 -19.09 -27.03 31.44
CA ALA A 34 -17.96 -27.28 32.32
C ALA A 34 -16.59 -27.44 31.63
N GLU A 35 -16.50 -27.61 30.30
CA GLU A 35 -15.22 -27.98 29.67
C GLU A 35 -14.21 -26.83 29.48
N ASP A 36 -14.63 -25.56 29.49
CA ASP A 36 -13.73 -24.42 29.20
C ASP A 36 -13.26 -23.61 30.43
N LEU A 37 -13.71 -23.95 31.64
CA LEU A 37 -13.38 -23.20 32.85
C LEU A 37 -12.01 -23.62 33.38
N ILE A 38 -11.06 -22.68 33.45
CA ILE A 38 -9.76 -22.93 34.08
C ILE A 38 -9.89 -22.65 35.57
N VAL A 39 -9.66 -23.68 36.37
CA VAL A 39 -9.71 -23.65 37.84
C VAL A 39 -8.30 -23.43 38.42
N ASN A 40 -8.21 -23.16 39.72
CA ASN A 40 -6.94 -22.90 40.43
C ASN A 40 -6.15 -21.69 39.90
N VAL A 41 -6.85 -20.70 39.34
CA VAL A 41 -6.25 -19.44 38.89
C VAL A 41 -6.13 -18.47 40.05
N ASP A 42 -4.97 -17.84 40.22
CA ASP A 42 -4.79 -16.76 41.18
C ASP A 42 -5.63 -15.53 40.79
N ALA A 43 -6.59 -15.18 41.64
CA ALA A 43 -7.53 -14.10 41.34
C ALA A 43 -6.85 -12.72 41.24
N GLN A 44 -5.85 -12.43 42.07
CA GLN A 44 -5.22 -11.11 42.09
C GLN A 44 -4.46 -10.79 40.78
N PRO A 45 -3.60 -11.67 40.25
CA PRO A 45 -2.97 -11.46 38.94
C PRO A 45 -4.00 -11.36 37.80
N LEU A 46 -5.07 -12.17 37.84
CA LEU A 46 -6.13 -12.12 36.84
C LEU A 46 -6.86 -10.77 36.87
N ARG A 47 -7.19 -10.22 38.05
CA ARG A 47 -7.76 -8.85 38.20
C ARG A 47 -6.88 -7.80 37.52
N ALA A 48 -5.57 -7.83 37.81
CA ALA A 48 -4.63 -6.90 37.21
C ALA A 48 -4.56 -7.03 35.67
N GLN A 49 -4.63 -8.24 35.13
CA GLN A 49 -4.67 -8.46 33.69
C GLN A 49 -5.97 -7.95 33.08
N VAL A 50 -7.13 -8.25 33.67
CA VAL A 50 -8.45 -7.85 33.16
C VAL A 50 -8.56 -6.33 33.07
N LYS A 51 -8.01 -5.60 34.05
CA LYS A 51 -7.91 -4.14 33.98
C LYS A 51 -7.12 -3.68 32.74
N ARG A 52 -5.91 -4.20 32.54
CA ARG A 52 -5.06 -3.88 31.38
C ARG A 52 -5.70 -4.29 30.07
N LEU A 53 -6.39 -5.43 30.05
CA LEU A 53 -7.11 -5.95 28.88
C LEU A 53 -8.26 -5.02 28.51
N THR A 54 -9.02 -4.52 29.49
CA THR A 54 -10.14 -3.60 29.29
C THR A 54 -9.65 -2.26 28.71
N GLU A 55 -8.57 -1.72 29.26
CA GLU A 55 -7.90 -0.52 28.72
C GLU A 55 -7.40 -0.74 27.28
N ALA A 56 -6.75 -1.89 27.02
CA ALA A 56 -6.24 -2.23 25.70
C ALA A 56 -7.37 -2.44 24.67
N LEU A 57 -8.46 -3.10 25.04
CA LEU A 57 -9.65 -3.31 24.20
C LEU A 57 -10.27 -1.98 23.77
N ALA A 58 -10.38 -1.02 24.69
CA ALA A 58 -10.84 0.33 24.37
C ALA A 58 -9.87 1.04 23.41
N TYR A 59 -8.56 0.91 23.64
CA TYR A 59 -7.54 1.51 22.78
C TYR A 59 -7.57 0.97 21.34
N VAL A 60 -7.76 -0.35 21.16
CA VAL A 60 -7.83 -0.98 19.81
C VAL A 60 -9.21 -0.86 19.15
N GLY A 61 -10.11 -0.05 19.72
CA GLY A 61 -11.41 0.26 19.12
C GLY A 61 -12.50 -0.80 19.31
N ARG A 62 -12.33 -1.75 20.25
CA ARG A 62 -13.38 -2.69 20.67
C ARG A 62 -13.60 -2.61 22.19
N PRO A 63 -14.03 -1.45 22.74
CA PRO A 63 -14.34 -1.34 24.16
C PRO A 63 -15.42 -2.36 24.54
N LEU A 64 -15.33 -2.86 25.78
CA LEU A 64 -16.40 -3.64 26.38
C LEU A 64 -17.68 -2.79 26.47
N ASP A 65 -18.84 -3.41 26.29
CA ASP A 65 -20.10 -2.68 26.42
C ASP A 65 -20.39 -2.31 27.89
N SER A 66 -21.31 -1.38 28.10
CA SER A 66 -21.62 -0.89 29.45
C SER A 66 -22.09 -1.99 30.40
N LYS A 67 -22.77 -3.03 29.90
CA LYS A 67 -23.23 -4.16 30.73
C LYS A 67 -22.05 -5.03 31.14
N GLN A 68 -21.11 -5.29 30.22
CA GLN A 68 -19.89 -6.03 30.51
C GLN A 68 -19.02 -5.28 31.51
N ILE A 69 -18.83 -3.97 31.34
CA ILE A 69 -18.04 -3.15 32.27
C ILE A 69 -18.65 -3.19 33.68
N SER A 70 -19.95 -2.91 33.82
CA SER A 70 -20.61 -2.96 35.13
C SER A 70 -20.56 -4.36 35.75
N ALA A 71 -20.71 -5.42 34.94
CA ALA A 71 -20.58 -6.79 35.44
C ALA A 71 -19.15 -7.11 35.93
N ILE A 72 -18.11 -6.57 35.30
CA ILE A 72 -16.72 -6.73 35.76
C ILE A 72 -16.49 -5.95 37.07
N GLU A 73 -16.98 -4.71 37.15
CA GLU A 73 -16.88 -3.86 38.34
C GLU A 73 -17.57 -4.50 39.56
N GLU A 74 -18.76 -5.08 39.40
CA GLU A 74 -19.47 -5.80 40.47
C GLU A 74 -18.69 -7.03 40.99
N LEU A 75 -17.84 -7.64 40.15
CA LEU A 75 -17.00 -8.78 40.55
C LEU A 75 -15.73 -8.34 41.29
N GLU A 76 -15.37 -7.05 41.27
CA GLU A 76 -14.15 -6.56 41.93
C GLU A 76 -14.14 -6.80 43.43
N GLU A 77 -15.31 -6.71 44.07
CA GLU A 77 -15.49 -6.89 45.52
C GLU A 77 -15.85 -8.34 45.93
N GLY A 78 -16.01 -9.24 44.95
CA GLY A 78 -16.39 -10.65 45.17
C GLY A 78 -15.24 -11.55 45.64
N ASP A 79 -15.59 -12.72 46.17
CA ASP A 79 -14.60 -13.75 46.52
C ASP A 79 -13.84 -14.28 45.29
N SER A 80 -12.62 -14.77 45.51
CA SER A 80 -11.71 -15.21 44.45
C SER A 80 -12.31 -16.25 43.51
N THR A 81 -13.06 -17.23 44.04
CA THR A 81 -13.65 -18.31 43.24
C THR A 81 -14.75 -17.76 42.34
N THR A 82 -15.67 -16.97 42.92
CA THR A 82 -16.73 -16.31 42.16
C THR A 82 -16.18 -15.39 41.08
N TYR A 83 -15.12 -14.63 41.39
CA TYR A 83 -14.46 -13.77 40.41
C TYR A 83 -13.91 -14.58 39.24
N VAL A 84 -13.05 -15.57 39.51
CA VAL A 84 -12.37 -16.38 38.47
C VAL A 84 -13.39 -17.07 37.55
N THR A 85 -14.49 -17.60 38.10
CA THR A 85 -15.52 -18.25 37.29
C THR A 85 -16.30 -17.26 36.42
N LYS A 86 -16.80 -16.17 37.02
CA LYS A 86 -17.67 -15.24 36.29
C LYS A 86 -16.91 -14.37 35.29
N ILE A 87 -15.67 -13.97 35.59
CA ILE A 87 -14.88 -13.16 34.68
C ILE A 87 -14.53 -13.91 33.39
N GLN A 88 -14.21 -15.20 33.51
CA GLN A 88 -13.98 -16.06 32.34
C GLN A 88 -15.25 -16.14 31.50
N ALA A 89 -16.43 -16.32 32.11
CA ALA A 89 -17.69 -16.38 31.37
C ALA A 89 -17.99 -15.09 30.56
N ILE A 90 -17.62 -13.92 31.09
CA ILE A 90 -17.75 -12.62 30.40
C ILE A 90 -16.78 -12.54 29.21
N LEU A 91 -15.49 -12.84 29.45
CA LEU A 91 -14.44 -12.71 28.43
C LEU A 91 -14.54 -13.79 27.35
N ASP A 92 -15.00 -15.00 27.70
CA ASP A 92 -15.16 -16.12 26.76
C ASP A 92 -16.12 -15.77 25.60
N GLN A 93 -17.08 -14.86 25.81
CA GLN A 93 -17.97 -14.37 24.74
C GLN A 93 -17.22 -13.60 23.63
N LEU A 94 -16.03 -13.10 23.94
CA LEU A 94 -15.14 -12.39 23.02
C LEU A 94 -13.98 -13.27 22.52
N THR A 95 -13.82 -14.47 23.10
CA THR A 95 -12.74 -15.41 22.79
C THR A 95 -13.01 -16.18 21.50
N LEU A 96 -12.13 -16.02 20.51
CA LEU A 96 -12.18 -16.76 19.24
C LEU A 96 -11.53 -18.14 19.35
N ALA A 97 -10.47 -18.26 20.15
CA ALA A 97 -9.75 -19.53 20.33
C ALA A 97 -9.31 -19.70 21.79
N ASN A 98 -9.36 -20.93 22.26
CA ASN A 98 -8.76 -21.37 23.51
C ASN A 98 -7.45 -22.08 23.18
N VAL A 99 -6.33 -21.57 23.69
CA VAL A 99 -4.98 -22.12 23.52
C VAL A 99 -4.57 -22.77 24.83
N HIS A 100 -4.38 -24.08 24.83
CA HIS A 100 -3.88 -24.83 25.97
C HIS A 100 -2.41 -25.22 25.74
N ILE A 101 -1.54 -24.71 26.60
CA ILE A 101 -0.14 -25.08 26.70
C ILE A 101 -0.02 -26.04 27.88
N ASN A 102 0.17 -27.32 27.59
CA ASN A 102 0.26 -28.35 28.63
C ASN A 102 1.60 -28.27 29.38
N ALA A 103 1.76 -29.07 30.44
CA ALA A 103 2.98 -29.12 31.25
C ALA A 103 4.26 -29.46 30.44
N GLU A 104 4.14 -30.20 29.34
CA GLU A 104 5.25 -30.50 28.41
C GLU A 104 5.49 -29.40 27.36
N SER A 105 4.88 -28.21 27.53
CA SER A 105 5.00 -27.07 26.61
C SER A 105 4.43 -27.31 25.20
N ARG A 106 3.49 -28.25 25.05
CA ARG A 106 2.79 -28.52 23.79
C ARG A 106 1.54 -27.69 23.67
N VAL A 107 1.29 -27.15 22.47
CA VAL A 107 0.14 -26.30 22.17
C VAL A 107 -1.01 -27.13 21.59
N ASN A 108 -2.18 -27.03 22.20
CA ASN A 108 -3.46 -27.52 21.68
C ASN A 108 -4.43 -26.33 21.56
N VAL A 109 -5.20 -26.27 20.49
CA VAL A 109 -6.13 -25.17 20.24
C VAL A 109 -7.53 -25.69 19.97
N SER A 110 -8.53 -25.04 20.57
CA SER A 110 -9.95 -25.28 20.31
C SER A 110 -10.70 -23.97 20.03
N ALA A 111 -11.87 -24.08 19.41
CA ALA A 111 -12.73 -22.93 19.14
C ALA A 111 -13.23 -22.30 20.44
N GLY A 112 -13.18 -20.96 20.51
CA GLY A 112 -13.81 -20.19 21.57
C GLY A 112 -15.31 -19.94 21.32
N LYS A 113 -15.94 -19.16 22.21
CA LYS A 113 -17.40 -18.90 22.14
C LYS A 113 -17.76 -17.68 21.29
N ALA A 114 -16.78 -16.89 20.85
CA ALA A 114 -17.03 -15.74 19.99
C ALA A 114 -17.48 -16.17 18.60
N ARG A 115 -18.45 -15.43 18.04
CA ARG A 115 -18.88 -15.64 16.65
C ARG A 115 -17.82 -15.10 15.68
N PRO A 116 -17.31 -15.90 14.72
CA PRO A 116 -16.26 -15.48 13.79
C PRO A 116 -16.83 -14.58 12.67
N VAL A 117 -17.31 -13.39 13.02
CA VAL A 117 -17.85 -12.40 12.07
C VAL A 117 -16.82 -11.33 11.81
N LEU A 118 -16.52 -11.06 10.54
CA LEU A 118 -15.59 -10.02 10.09
C LEU A 118 -16.33 -8.98 9.24
N ASP A 119 -15.62 -7.92 8.89
CA ASP A 119 -16.09 -6.90 7.94
C ASP A 119 -15.09 -6.79 6.78
N GLN A 120 -15.61 -6.76 5.55
CA GLN A 120 -14.82 -6.48 4.36
C GLN A 120 -14.10 -5.14 4.51
N ASN A 121 -12.81 -5.10 4.22
CA ASN A 121 -11.93 -3.97 4.44
C ASN A 121 -11.97 -3.38 5.85
N GLY A 122 -12.38 -4.16 6.86
CA GLY A 122 -12.48 -3.75 8.25
C GLY A 122 -11.62 -4.58 9.18
N TRP A 123 -11.18 -3.97 10.28
CA TRP A 123 -10.47 -4.66 11.36
C TRP A 123 -11.47 -5.09 12.43
N THR A 124 -11.47 -6.38 12.76
CA THR A 124 -12.28 -6.95 13.84
C THR A 124 -11.37 -7.56 14.90
N VAL A 125 -11.54 -7.14 16.14
CA VAL A 125 -10.75 -7.60 17.29
C VAL A 125 -11.44 -8.80 17.93
N PHE A 126 -10.70 -9.77 18.48
CA PHE A 126 -11.15 -10.90 19.31
C PHE A 126 -10.18 -11.11 20.49
N LEU A 127 -10.59 -11.96 21.44
CA LEU A 127 -9.70 -12.47 22.48
C LEU A 127 -9.20 -13.88 22.14
N ILE A 128 -8.03 -14.21 22.67
CA ILE A 128 -7.49 -15.57 22.75
C ILE A 128 -7.33 -15.90 24.23
N LYS A 129 -7.92 -17.00 24.68
CA LYS A 129 -7.81 -17.48 26.06
C LYS A 129 -6.65 -18.46 26.14
N VAL A 130 -5.65 -18.18 26.96
CA VAL A 130 -4.45 -19.00 27.11
C VAL A 130 -4.48 -19.72 28.45
N HIS A 131 -4.58 -21.05 28.42
CA HIS A 131 -4.34 -21.93 29.56
C HIS A 131 -2.88 -22.37 29.54
N ASN A 132 -2.06 -21.90 30.48
CA ASN A 132 -0.61 -22.08 30.45
C ASN A 132 -0.12 -22.89 31.66
N GLU A 133 -0.24 -24.22 31.58
CA GLU A 133 0.19 -25.14 32.64
C GLU A 133 1.72 -25.22 32.75
N ALA A 134 2.44 -25.02 31.64
CA ALA A 134 3.90 -25.03 31.61
C ALA A 134 4.56 -23.75 32.16
N GLY A 135 3.79 -22.68 32.44
CA GLY A 135 4.36 -21.40 32.88
C GLY A 135 5.25 -20.72 31.83
N ILE A 136 4.94 -20.91 30.53
CA ILE A 136 5.70 -20.32 29.43
C ILE A 136 5.64 -18.79 29.48
N THR A 137 6.79 -18.17 29.18
CA THR A 137 6.95 -16.70 29.10
C THR A 137 7.34 -16.21 27.71
N ALA A 138 7.50 -17.10 26.74
CA ALA A 138 7.68 -16.71 25.34
C ALA A 138 6.41 -16.04 24.79
N ALA A 139 6.54 -15.29 23.69
CA ALA A 139 5.39 -14.72 23.00
C ALA A 139 4.54 -15.82 22.37
N LEU A 140 3.21 -15.70 22.50
CA LEU A 140 2.26 -16.50 21.74
C LEU A 140 2.19 -15.93 20.32
N ARG A 141 2.63 -16.70 19.34
CA ARG A 141 2.54 -16.38 17.92
C ARG A 141 1.33 -17.05 17.31
N MET A 142 0.76 -16.37 16.32
CA MET A 142 -0.34 -16.87 15.52
C MET A 142 -0.08 -16.56 14.05
N ASP A 143 -0.29 -17.54 13.18
CA ASP A 143 -0.18 -17.38 11.73
C ASP A 143 -1.32 -18.08 11.00
N SER A 144 -1.42 -17.89 9.69
CA SER A 144 -2.36 -18.56 8.81
C SER A 144 -1.84 -18.59 7.38
N PRO A 145 -2.10 -19.65 6.60
CA PRO A 145 -1.90 -19.62 5.15
C PRO A 145 -2.64 -18.45 4.47
N SER A 146 -3.81 -18.07 4.99
CA SER A 146 -4.59 -16.94 4.48
C SER A 146 -4.01 -15.57 4.85
N ASN A 147 -3.02 -15.51 5.74
CA ASN A 147 -2.32 -14.29 6.15
C ASN A 147 -1.04 -14.01 5.36
N GLN A 148 -0.62 -14.92 4.48
CA GLN A 148 0.63 -14.78 3.73
C GLN A 148 0.64 -13.53 2.82
N PRO A 149 1.83 -13.02 2.44
CA PRO A 149 1.97 -11.84 1.58
C PRO A 149 1.25 -12.01 0.23
N ILE A 150 0.63 -10.95 -0.29
CA ILE A 150 -0.03 -10.95 -1.62
C ILE A 150 0.84 -10.35 -2.72
N TYR A 151 2.05 -9.91 -2.39
CA TYR A 151 3.03 -9.46 -3.35
C TYR A 151 4.44 -9.79 -2.85
N ILE A 152 5.38 -9.82 -3.80
CA ILE A 152 6.81 -9.81 -3.56
C ILE A 152 7.32 -8.43 -3.97
N ARG A 153 8.10 -7.80 -3.07
CA ARG A 153 8.75 -6.51 -3.34
C ARG A 153 9.90 -6.70 -4.31
N SER A 154 10.30 -5.63 -4.99
CA SER A 154 11.45 -5.72 -5.88
C SER A 154 12.74 -6.12 -5.17
N SER A 155 13.39 -7.13 -5.74
CA SER A 155 14.76 -7.58 -5.49
C SER A 155 15.78 -6.86 -6.39
N GLY A 156 15.31 -6.08 -7.37
CA GLY A 156 16.13 -5.43 -8.39
C GLY A 156 16.41 -6.30 -9.61
N SER A 157 15.78 -7.47 -9.71
CA SER A 157 15.95 -8.37 -10.85
C SER A 157 15.36 -7.77 -12.13
N SER A 158 16.05 -7.93 -13.26
CA SER A 158 15.55 -7.50 -14.58
C SER A 158 14.51 -8.43 -15.18
N ASP A 159 14.52 -9.70 -14.77
CA ASP A 159 13.60 -10.74 -15.24
C ASP A 159 13.09 -11.62 -14.07
N PRO A 160 12.35 -11.06 -13.11
CA PRO A 160 11.81 -11.82 -11.99
C PRO A 160 10.63 -12.68 -12.44
N ASP A 161 10.46 -13.86 -11.83
CA ASP A 161 9.30 -14.74 -12.07
C ASP A 161 8.02 -14.14 -11.46
N PRO A 162 7.03 -13.70 -12.27
CA PRO A 162 5.78 -13.12 -11.77
C PRO A 162 4.87 -14.16 -11.10
N ASP A 163 5.04 -15.45 -11.39
CA ASP A 163 4.11 -16.52 -10.97
C ASP A 163 4.39 -17.06 -9.57
N GLN A 164 5.38 -16.51 -8.86
CA GLN A 164 5.66 -16.83 -7.45
C GLN A 164 4.46 -16.60 -6.53
N ILE A 165 3.56 -15.69 -6.91
CA ILE A 165 2.24 -15.50 -6.30
C ILE A 165 1.20 -15.62 -7.40
N SER A 166 0.57 -16.78 -7.46
CA SER A 166 -0.49 -17.07 -8.42
C SER A 166 -1.80 -16.33 -8.09
N GLN A 167 -2.71 -16.26 -9.05
CA GLN A 167 -4.08 -15.75 -8.83
C GLN A 167 -4.81 -16.50 -7.70
N GLN A 168 -4.63 -17.83 -7.62
CA GLN A 168 -5.20 -18.64 -6.53
C GLN A 168 -4.64 -18.20 -5.17
N ASN A 169 -3.34 -17.89 -5.10
CA ASN A 169 -2.75 -17.38 -3.87
C ASN A 169 -3.35 -16.02 -3.46
N LEU A 170 -3.67 -15.14 -4.40
CA LEU A 170 -4.33 -13.87 -4.08
C LEU A 170 -5.73 -14.08 -3.49
N GLU A 171 -6.48 -15.06 -4.00
CA GLU A 171 -7.80 -15.42 -3.50
C GLU A 171 -7.74 -16.07 -2.11
N ASP A 172 -6.76 -16.94 -1.88
CA ASP A 172 -6.57 -17.66 -0.61
C ASP A 172 -6.00 -16.76 0.50
N ARG A 173 -5.21 -15.74 0.15
CA ARG A 173 -4.52 -14.81 1.07
C ARG A 173 -5.34 -13.56 1.39
N TRP A 174 -6.59 -13.77 1.78
CA TRP A 174 -7.62 -12.74 1.99
C TRP A 174 -7.63 -12.11 3.40
N LEU A 175 -6.91 -12.69 4.35
CA LEU A 175 -6.94 -12.32 5.78
C LEU A 175 -5.67 -11.58 6.17
N GLN A 176 -5.71 -10.60 7.05
CA GLN A 176 -4.52 -10.10 7.75
C GLN A 176 -4.69 -10.25 9.25
N ILE A 177 -3.64 -10.74 9.92
CA ILE A 177 -3.61 -11.01 11.35
C ILE A 177 -2.69 -10.00 12.03
N SER A 178 -3.11 -9.46 13.17
CA SER A 178 -2.27 -8.61 14.03
C SER A 178 -2.57 -8.85 15.51
N SER A 179 -1.54 -9.14 16.31
CA SER A 179 -1.62 -9.16 17.77
C SER A 179 -1.42 -7.77 18.36
N PHE A 180 -2.08 -7.50 19.48
CA PHE A 180 -1.83 -6.29 20.26
C PHE A 180 -0.88 -6.58 21.42
N ASP A 181 0.40 -6.34 21.17
CA ASP A 181 1.51 -6.69 22.08
C ASP A 181 2.21 -5.45 22.67
N LYS A 182 1.49 -4.32 22.74
CA LYS A 182 1.99 -3.04 23.26
C LYS A 182 1.36 -2.72 24.62
N LYS A 183 1.99 -1.80 25.36
CA LYS A 183 1.46 -1.31 26.65
C LYS A 183 -0.03 -0.92 26.49
N PRO A 184 -0.90 -1.32 27.43
CA PRO A 184 -0.61 -1.91 28.73
C PRO A 184 -0.33 -3.43 28.75
N LEU A 185 -0.46 -4.13 27.62
CA LEU A 185 -0.06 -5.53 27.49
C LEU A 185 1.44 -5.67 27.17
N THR A 186 1.96 -6.90 27.18
CA THR A 186 3.36 -7.22 26.85
C THR A 186 3.41 -8.28 25.76
N PRO A 187 4.43 -8.33 24.89
CA PRO A 187 4.52 -9.38 23.86
C PRO A 187 4.60 -10.80 24.43
N ASN A 188 5.33 -10.93 25.54
CA ASN A 188 5.59 -12.20 26.19
C ASN A 188 4.44 -12.63 27.10
N LEU A 189 4.19 -13.94 27.16
CA LEU A 189 3.34 -14.57 28.17
C LEU A 189 3.87 -14.27 29.59
N SER A 190 2.95 -14.15 30.53
CA SER A 190 3.26 -13.84 31.93
C SER A 190 3.77 -15.04 32.73
N GLY A 191 3.61 -16.26 32.20
CA GLY A 191 3.80 -17.50 32.96
C GLY A 191 2.65 -17.84 33.91
N LEU A 192 1.60 -17.01 33.97
CA LEU A 192 0.41 -17.29 34.78
C LEU A 192 -0.44 -18.38 34.13
N LEU A 193 -1.16 -19.16 34.96
CA LEU A 193 -2.01 -20.26 34.52
C LEU A 193 -3.09 -19.84 33.51
N LEU A 194 -3.64 -18.63 33.67
CA LEU A 194 -4.63 -18.08 32.75
C LEU A 194 -4.22 -16.68 32.30
N GLU A 195 -4.25 -16.46 30.99
CA GLU A 195 -4.07 -15.15 30.40
C GLU A 195 -4.91 -14.94 29.13
N TYR A 196 -5.42 -13.72 28.93
CA TYR A 196 -6.12 -13.32 27.70
C TYR A 196 -5.25 -12.44 26.81
N ARG A 197 -5.25 -12.73 25.51
CA ARG A 197 -4.57 -11.94 24.46
C ARG A 197 -5.56 -11.30 23.52
N ILE A 198 -5.19 -10.16 22.95
CA ILE A 198 -5.99 -9.43 21.96
C ILE A 198 -5.43 -9.73 20.57
N ILE A 199 -6.31 -10.12 19.66
CA ILE A 199 -6.00 -10.36 18.27
C ILE A 199 -6.93 -9.57 17.38
N ALA A 200 -6.44 -9.06 16.26
CA ALA A 200 -7.21 -8.33 15.26
C ALA A 200 -7.06 -8.98 13.89
N PHE A 201 -8.17 -9.08 13.17
CA PHE A 201 -8.25 -9.61 11.82
C PHE A 201 -8.78 -8.54 10.87
N TYR A 202 -8.11 -8.36 9.74
CA TYR A 202 -8.61 -7.61 8.60
C TYR A 202 -8.96 -8.56 7.47
N SER A 203 -10.08 -8.33 6.80
CA SER A 203 -10.57 -9.18 5.71
C SER A 203 -10.70 -8.37 4.43
N THR A 204 -10.19 -8.86 3.29
CA THR A 204 -10.54 -8.29 1.97
C THR A 204 -11.77 -8.96 1.34
N ALA A 205 -12.18 -10.11 1.87
CA ALA A 205 -13.23 -10.95 1.30
C ALA A 205 -14.64 -10.61 1.80
N VAL A 206 -15.63 -11.12 1.08
CA VAL A 206 -17.06 -11.06 1.44
C VAL A 206 -17.62 -12.48 1.49
N GLY A 207 -18.56 -12.71 2.40
CA GLY A 207 -19.24 -13.99 2.56
C GLY A 207 -18.48 -14.96 3.46
N GLN A 208 -18.73 -16.26 3.26
CA GLN A 208 -18.10 -17.32 4.03
C GLN A 208 -16.69 -17.58 3.52
N ARG A 209 -15.70 -17.56 4.42
CA ARG A 209 -14.30 -17.89 4.14
C ARG A 209 -13.69 -18.63 5.30
N GLU A 210 -13.04 -19.75 5.03
CA GLU A 210 -12.28 -20.48 6.04
C GLU A 210 -10.84 -19.95 6.09
N ALA A 211 -10.29 -19.86 7.31
CA ALA A 211 -8.86 -19.73 7.52
C ALA A 211 -8.42 -20.68 8.63
N THR A 212 -7.33 -21.40 8.39
CA THR A 212 -6.66 -22.19 9.42
C THR A 212 -5.71 -21.29 10.20
N LEU A 213 -5.95 -21.16 11.50
CA LEU A 213 -5.11 -20.42 12.44
C LEU A 213 -4.14 -21.37 13.13
N THR A 214 -2.84 -21.10 13.08
CA THR A 214 -1.80 -21.91 13.73
C THR A 214 -1.18 -21.13 14.87
N PHE A 215 -0.98 -21.78 16.03
CA PHE A 215 -0.44 -21.14 17.23
C PHE A 215 0.87 -21.79 17.69
N ASP A 216 1.85 -20.99 18.10
CA ASP A 216 3.08 -21.47 18.75
C ASP A 216 3.50 -20.54 19.90
N ALA A 217 4.24 -21.08 20.88
CA ALA A 217 4.71 -20.34 22.04
C ALA A 217 6.23 -20.52 22.25
N GLY A 218 7.01 -20.61 21.16
CA GLY A 218 8.48 -20.75 21.22
C GLY A 218 9.06 -21.96 20.47
N GLN A 219 10.39 -22.11 20.47
CA GLN A 219 11.03 -23.26 19.83
C GLN A 219 10.68 -24.55 20.59
N GLY A 220 10.31 -25.60 19.85
CA GLY A 220 9.95 -26.91 20.41
C GLY A 220 8.50 -27.05 20.88
N THR A 221 7.68 -25.99 20.83
CA THR A 221 6.24 -26.06 21.15
C THR A 221 5.37 -26.48 19.95
N GLN A 222 6.00 -26.68 18.78
CA GLN A 222 5.34 -27.18 17.57
C GLN A 222 5.00 -28.65 17.79
N ASP A 223 3.70 -28.96 17.90
CA ASP A 223 3.26 -30.34 18.11
C ASP A 223 3.27 -31.13 16.80
N LEU A 224 3.54 -32.43 16.91
CA LEU A 224 3.43 -33.38 15.80
C LEU A 224 1.96 -33.83 15.72
N GLY A 225 1.21 -33.31 14.74
CA GLY A 225 -0.15 -33.79 14.42
C GLY A 225 -1.28 -32.75 14.46
N PHE A 226 -1.04 -31.53 13.93
CA PHE A 226 -2.07 -30.49 13.68
C PHE A 226 -2.84 -29.97 14.90
N ARG A 227 -2.42 -30.30 16.14
CA ARG A 227 -3.12 -29.88 17.37
C ARG A 227 -3.02 -28.39 17.66
N SER A 228 -2.01 -27.73 17.10
CA SER A 228 -1.84 -26.28 17.17
C SER A 228 -2.63 -25.52 16.10
N GLU A 229 -3.44 -26.21 15.29
CA GLU A 229 -4.22 -25.63 14.20
C GLU A 229 -5.71 -25.58 14.54
N LEU A 230 -6.34 -24.47 14.18
CA LEU A 230 -7.76 -24.23 14.34
C LEU A 230 -8.35 -23.72 13.01
N PRO A 231 -9.05 -24.57 12.22
CA PRO A 231 -9.83 -24.10 11.10
C PRO A 231 -11.04 -23.30 11.61
N VAL A 232 -11.18 -22.06 11.14
CA VAL A 232 -12.29 -21.17 11.50
C VAL A 232 -13.00 -20.73 10.23
N LEU A 233 -14.30 -21.05 10.13
CA LEU A 233 -15.18 -20.50 9.10
C LEU A 233 -15.66 -19.11 9.51
N PHE A 234 -15.10 -18.08 8.89
CA PHE A 234 -15.49 -16.70 9.11
C PHE A 234 -16.64 -16.28 8.19
N SER A 235 -17.55 -15.48 8.74
CA SER A 235 -18.57 -14.76 7.98
C SER A 235 -18.16 -13.29 7.83
N SER A 236 -17.63 -12.92 6.67
CA SER A 236 -17.21 -11.56 6.36
C SER A 236 -18.37 -10.76 5.76
N ARG A 237 -18.87 -9.76 6.48
CA ARG A 237 -19.98 -8.92 6.03
C ARG A 237 -19.49 -7.92 4.99
N GLU A 238 -20.30 -7.70 3.96
CA GLU A 238 -20.02 -6.68 2.95
C GLU A 238 -19.98 -5.29 3.58
N SER A 239 -19.01 -4.49 3.14
CA SER A 239 -18.87 -3.11 3.59
C SER A 239 -19.70 -2.15 2.74
N THR A 240 -19.89 -0.95 3.26
CA THR A 240 -20.70 0.08 2.62
C THR A 240 -20.04 0.50 1.30
N PRO A 241 -20.73 0.39 0.16
CA PRO A 241 -20.24 0.94 -1.09
C PRO A 241 -20.34 2.48 -1.04
N VAL A 242 -19.19 3.14 -1.02
CA VAL A 242 -19.08 4.61 -0.98
C VAL A 242 -18.67 5.12 -2.35
N THR A 243 -19.62 5.69 -3.09
CA THR A 243 -19.37 6.32 -4.39
C THR A 243 -18.78 7.71 -4.19
N LEU A 244 -17.57 7.93 -4.69
CA LEU A 244 -16.88 9.22 -4.59
C LEU A 244 -17.22 10.07 -5.80
N ARG A 245 -17.86 11.22 -5.60
CA ARG A 245 -18.03 12.23 -6.65
C ARG A 245 -16.93 13.27 -6.52
N VAL A 246 -16.11 13.42 -7.56
CA VAL A 246 -14.90 14.23 -7.50
C VAL A 246 -14.96 15.30 -8.58
N MET A 247 -15.14 16.54 -8.13
CA MET A 247 -15.24 17.70 -9.00
C MET A 247 -14.00 18.58 -8.85
N ASP A 248 -13.40 18.94 -9.97
CA ASP A 248 -12.30 19.91 -10.04
C ASP A 248 -12.82 21.33 -9.73
N HIS A 249 -11.92 22.29 -9.52
CA HIS A 249 -12.20 23.70 -9.22
C HIS A 249 -13.18 24.40 -10.17
N ASP A 250 -13.34 23.90 -11.41
CA ASP A 250 -14.26 24.40 -12.44
C ASP A 250 -15.57 23.60 -12.53
N GLY A 251 -15.78 22.64 -11.63
CA GLY A 251 -16.96 21.77 -11.57
C GLY A 251 -16.91 20.57 -12.51
N THR A 252 -15.81 20.36 -13.24
CA THR A 252 -15.66 19.19 -14.11
C THR A 252 -15.23 17.94 -13.33
N PRO A 253 -15.70 16.74 -13.71
CA PRO A 253 -15.23 15.49 -13.10
C PRO A 253 -13.72 15.29 -13.26
N THR A 254 -13.04 14.80 -12.22
CA THR A 254 -11.58 14.60 -12.23
C THR A 254 -11.12 13.43 -11.36
N VAL A 255 -9.80 13.29 -11.20
CA VAL A 255 -9.14 12.37 -10.25
C VAL A 255 -8.82 13.11 -8.96
N GLY A 256 -9.20 12.54 -7.83
CA GLY A 256 -8.85 13.05 -6.50
C GLY A 256 -7.86 12.14 -5.79
N GLN A 257 -7.02 12.73 -4.96
CA GLN A 257 -6.13 12.05 -4.02
C GLN A 257 -6.80 12.00 -2.64
N PHE A 258 -6.95 10.81 -2.08
CA PHE A 258 -7.66 10.56 -0.81
C PHE A 258 -6.74 9.86 0.20
N VAL A 259 -6.59 10.43 1.39
CA VAL A 259 -6.13 9.71 2.58
C VAL A 259 -7.33 9.50 3.48
N ILE A 260 -7.68 8.24 3.75
CA ILE A 260 -8.88 7.88 4.52
C ILE A 260 -8.41 7.17 5.79
N GLN A 261 -8.69 7.79 6.94
CA GLN A 261 -8.32 7.29 8.25
C GLN A 261 -9.54 7.10 9.12
N ASP A 262 -9.59 6.02 9.89
CA ASP A 262 -10.60 5.91 10.94
C ASP A 262 -10.18 6.62 12.24
N SER A 263 -11.04 6.56 13.25
CA SER A 263 -10.77 7.09 14.61
C SER A 263 -9.49 6.55 15.29
N GLN A 264 -8.93 5.44 14.82
CA GLN A 264 -7.70 4.84 15.36
C GLN A 264 -6.48 5.15 14.47
N GLY A 265 -6.64 5.99 13.45
CA GLY A 265 -5.59 6.35 12.49
C GLY A 265 -5.27 5.23 11.49
N ARG A 266 -6.11 4.19 11.39
CA ARG A 266 -5.92 3.10 10.42
C ARG A 266 -6.29 3.60 9.03
N ILE A 267 -5.46 3.28 8.04
CA ILE A 267 -5.61 3.71 6.66
C ILE A 267 -6.52 2.76 5.87
N TYR A 268 -7.41 3.32 5.04
CA TYR A 268 -8.36 2.57 4.22
C TYR A 268 -8.20 2.88 2.71
N PRO A 269 -8.17 1.85 1.84
CA PRO A 269 -8.05 0.43 2.15
C PRO A 269 -6.71 0.12 2.85
N SER A 270 -6.61 -0.99 3.59
CA SER A 270 -5.40 -1.34 4.34
C SER A 270 -4.19 -1.46 3.42
N ARG A 271 -3.11 -0.73 3.73
CA ARG A 271 -1.85 -0.73 2.96
C ARG A 271 -1.30 -2.13 2.68
N PHE A 272 -1.37 -3.01 3.66
CA PHE A 272 -0.83 -4.37 3.58
C PHE A 272 -1.55 -5.27 2.57
N ARG A 273 -2.73 -4.87 2.10
CA ARG A 273 -3.56 -5.62 1.15
C ARG A 273 -3.80 -4.83 -0.14
N ARG A 274 -2.84 -3.98 -0.53
CA ARG A 274 -2.90 -3.16 -1.74
C ARG A 274 -2.01 -3.70 -2.85
N LEU A 275 -2.63 -3.91 -4.01
CA LEU A 275 -1.99 -4.01 -5.32
C LEU A 275 -2.43 -2.81 -6.16
N GLU A 276 -1.82 -2.62 -7.32
CA GLU A 276 -2.26 -1.57 -8.24
C GLU A 276 -3.79 -1.60 -8.47
N PRO A 277 -4.44 -0.42 -8.57
CA PRO A 277 -3.86 0.91 -8.69
C PRO A 277 -3.42 1.57 -7.37
N ASP A 278 -3.66 0.91 -6.23
CA ASP A 278 -3.33 1.45 -4.91
C ASP A 278 -1.98 0.89 -4.45
N PHE A 279 -1.01 1.74 -4.14
CA PHE A 279 0.31 1.26 -3.75
C PHE A 279 0.36 0.98 -2.25
N TYR A 280 0.97 -0.15 -1.85
CA TYR A 280 1.07 -0.54 -0.43
C TYR A 280 1.91 0.43 0.39
N PHE A 281 2.85 1.13 -0.26
CA PHE A 281 3.75 2.07 0.38
C PHE A 281 3.17 3.50 0.46
N HIS A 282 1.99 3.75 -0.09
CA HIS A 282 1.28 5.03 0.03
C HIS A 282 0.23 5.00 1.12
N ASP A 283 0.01 6.12 1.80
CA ASP A 283 -1.19 6.33 2.61
C ASP A 283 -2.38 6.62 1.71
N GLN A 284 -2.17 7.47 0.72
CA GLN A 284 -3.20 7.93 -0.20
C GLN A 284 -3.57 6.88 -1.27
N ILE A 285 -4.79 7.02 -1.78
CA ILE A 285 -5.30 6.37 -2.98
C ILE A 285 -5.80 7.43 -3.97
N TYR A 286 -5.88 7.06 -5.24
CA TYR A 286 -6.36 7.95 -6.30
C TYR A 286 -7.64 7.41 -6.90
N ARG A 287 -8.66 8.25 -7.00
CA ARG A 287 -9.97 7.84 -7.51
C ARG A 287 -10.51 8.82 -8.54
N TYR A 288 -11.01 8.28 -9.65
CA TYR A 288 -11.80 9.03 -10.62
C TYR A 288 -13.20 9.32 -10.06
N ASP A 289 -13.87 10.33 -10.60
CA ASP A 289 -15.29 10.56 -10.35
C ASP A 289 -16.13 9.28 -10.55
N LYS A 290 -17.02 9.02 -9.59
CA LYS A 290 -17.93 7.86 -9.48
C LYS A 290 -17.27 6.53 -9.15
N GLU A 291 -15.97 6.47 -8.90
CA GLU A 291 -15.39 5.24 -8.38
C GLU A 291 -15.86 4.96 -6.94
N VAL A 292 -15.89 3.68 -6.61
CA VAL A 292 -16.42 3.18 -5.35
C VAL A 292 -15.28 2.67 -4.48
N ILE A 293 -15.37 2.98 -3.19
CA ILE A 293 -14.58 2.31 -2.15
C ILE A 293 -15.52 1.60 -1.17
N TYR A 294 -15.03 0.57 -0.50
CA TYR A 294 -15.83 -0.18 0.47
C TYR A 294 -15.30 0.09 1.87
N LEU A 295 -16.12 0.75 2.69
CA LEU A 295 -15.79 1.09 4.07
C LEU A 295 -16.77 0.42 5.04
N PRO A 296 -16.31 -0.23 6.11
CA PRO A 296 -17.23 -0.69 7.14
C PRO A 296 -17.91 0.49 7.86
N PRO A 297 -19.02 0.26 8.57
CA PRO A 297 -19.62 1.28 9.42
C PRO A 297 -18.60 1.81 10.43
N GLY A 298 -18.48 3.14 10.53
CA GLY A 298 -17.43 3.77 11.31
C GLY A 298 -17.32 5.28 11.08
N LYS A 299 -16.47 5.93 11.88
CA LYS A 299 -16.11 7.34 11.71
C LYS A 299 -14.76 7.44 11.01
N TYR A 300 -14.72 8.28 9.99
CA TYR A 300 -13.57 8.45 9.11
C TYR A 300 -13.23 9.92 8.91
N ASN A 301 -11.95 10.22 8.85
CA ASN A 301 -11.43 11.46 8.31
C ASN A 301 -10.97 11.22 6.86
N PHE A 302 -11.47 12.03 5.94
CA PHE A 302 -11.08 12.05 4.53
C PHE A 302 -10.24 13.30 4.28
N ALA A 303 -8.96 13.11 4.01
CA ALA A 303 -8.04 14.13 3.56
C ALA A 303 -7.97 14.12 2.03
N VAL A 304 -8.51 15.15 1.38
CA VAL A 304 -8.72 15.19 -0.08
C VAL A 304 -7.94 16.34 -0.72
N SER A 305 -7.21 16.07 -1.81
CA SER A 305 -6.48 17.06 -2.63
C SER A 305 -6.26 16.56 -4.06
N ARG A 306 -5.47 17.29 -4.87
CA ARG A 306 -5.01 16.86 -6.19
C ARG A 306 -3.65 17.50 -6.55
N GLY A 307 -2.56 17.04 -5.93
CA GLY A 307 -1.24 17.66 -6.10
C GLY A 307 -1.04 18.98 -5.34
N PRO A 308 0.15 19.60 -5.48
CA PRO A 308 0.57 20.75 -4.67
C PRO A 308 -0.10 22.08 -5.06
N GLU A 309 -0.68 22.18 -6.26
CA GLU A 309 -1.43 23.37 -6.73
C GLU A 309 -2.86 23.46 -6.14
N TYR A 310 -3.24 22.50 -5.29
CA TYR A 310 -4.54 22.40 -4.64
C TYR A 310 -4.43 22.46 -3.12
N PHE A 311 -5.46 23.01 -2.48
CA PHE A 311 -5.61 22.93 -1.03
C PHE A 311 -6.04 21.53 -0.61
N LYS A 312 -5.38 21.01 0.43
CA LYS A 312 -5.85 19.83 1.15
C LYS A 312 -7.06 20.19 2.02
N THR A 313 -8.16 19.48 1.85
CA THR A 313 -9.39 19.66 2.64
C THR A 313 -9.70 18.38 3.42
N ASN A 314 -10.01 18.51 4.70
CA ASN A 314 -10.37 17.37 5.55
C ASN A 314 -11.89 17.33 5.78
N TYR A 315 -12.47 16.13 5.77
CA TYR A 315 -13.89 15.89 6.02
C TYR A 315 -14.05 14.78 7.07
N ASP A 316 -14.81 15.05 8.13
CA ASP A 316 -15.19 14.03 9.10
C ASP A 316 -16.54 13.41 8.70
N ILE A 317 -16.51 12.13 8.35
CA ILE A 317 -17.64 11.41 7.73
C ILE A 317 -17.96 10.19 8.58
N THR A 318 -19.25 9.99 8.85
CA THR A 318 -19.74 8.79 9.54
C THR A 318 -20.46 7.89 8.55
N ILE A 319 -19.97 6.67 8.38
CA ILE A 319 -20.64 5.59 7.65
C ILE A 319 -21.54 4.85 8.66
N VAL A 320 -22.85 5.00 8.51
CA VAL A 320 -23.84 4.59 9.53
C VAL A 320 -24.23 3.13 9.45
N ASP A 321 -24.44 2.63 8.24
CA ASP A 321 -24.89 1.29 7.93
C ASP A 321 -24.18 0.79 6.66
N ARG A 322 -24.62 -0.34 6.12
CA ARG A 322 -24.03 -1.01 4.95
C ARG A 322 -24.74 -0.67 3.65
N MET A 323 -25.57 0.37 3.64
CA MET A 323 -26.29 0.80 2.44
C MET A 323 -25.41 1.71 1.56
N PRO A 324 -25.46 1.58 0.23
CA PRO A 324 -24.68 2.44 -0.66
C PRO A 324 -24.90 3.93 -0.36
N VAL A 325 -23.79 4.69 -0.32
CA VAL A 325 -23.79 6.13 -0.09
C VAL A 325 -22.94 6.82 -1.16
N SER A 326 -23.29 8.07 -1.48
CA SER A 326 -22.48 8.91 -2.36
C SER A 326 -21.97 10.12 -1.58
N LEU A 327 -20.67 10.40 -1.70
CA LEU A 327 -20.00 11.53 -1.06
C LEU A 327 -19.43 12.45 -2.15
N GLU A 328 -19.68 13.75 -2.03
CA GLU A 328 -19.22 14.74 -3.01
C GLU A 328 -18.04 15.54 -2.47
N PHE A 329 -16.99 15.68 -3.30
CA PHE A 329 -15.77 16.38 -2.98
C PHE A 329 -15.47 17.42 -4.07
N GLN A 330 -15.56 18.69 -3.69
CA GLN A 330 -15.22 19.83 -4.54
C GLN A 330 -13.78 20.25 -4.24
N LEU A 331 -12.88 20.04 -5.20
CA LEU A 331 -11.48 20.43 -5.08
C LEU A 331 -11.31 21.95 -5.19
N LYS A 332 -10.37 22.49 -4.41
CA LYS A 332 -10.03 23.91 -4.39
C LYS A 332 -8.60 24.11 -4.84
N ARG A 333 -8.44 24.76 -6.00
CA ARG A 333 -7.14 25.06 -6.60
C ARG A 333 -6.71 26.47 -6.19
N TRP A 334 -5.44 26.67 -5.83
CA TRP A 334 -4.92 28.01 -5.45
C TRP A 334 -4.12 28.68 -6.57
N ILE A 335 -3.57 27.90 -7.50
CA ILE A 335 -2.96 28.38 -8.73
C ILE A 335 -3.11 27.35 -9.85
N LYS A 336 -3.12 27.80 -11.10
CA LYS A 336 -3.12 26.93 -12.27
C LYS A 336 -2.02 27.37 -13.22
N MET A 337 -0.87 26.70 -13.16
CA MET A 337 0.32 27.19 -13.86
C MET A 337 0.19 27.17 -15.40
N ILE A 338 -0.60 26.26 -15.95
CA ILE A 338 -0.90 26.22 -17.39
C ILE A 338 -1.55 27.52 -17.88
N ASP A 339 -2.38 28.18 -17.05
CA ASP A 339 -3.05 29.44 -17.43
C ASP A 339 -2.04 30.59 -17.54
N HIS A 340 -0.88 30.44 -16.89
CA HIS A 340 0.28 31.34 -17.00
C HIS A 340 1.28 30.92 -18.08
N GLY A 341 1.00 29.84 -18.83
CA GLY A 341 1.88 29.31 -19.88
C GLY A 341 3.00 28.41 -19.37
N TRP A 342 2.91 27.92 -18.13
CA TRP A 342 3.90 27.04 -17.50
C TRP A 342 3.31 25.64 -17.32
N VAL A 343 4.00 24.62 -17.80
CA VAL A 343 3.58 23.22 -17.75
C VAL A 343 4.48 22.46 -16.77
N SER A 344 3.88 21.84 -15.77
CA SER A 344 4.61 21.02 -14.79
C SER A 344 5.01 19.68 -15.41
N GLY A 345 6.15 19.14 -14.99
CA GLY A 345 6.48 17.76 -15.30
C GLY A 345 7.56 17.19 -14.42
N ASP A 346 7.53 15.87 -14.34
CA ASP A 346 8.50 15.04 -13.65
C ASP A 346 9.07 14.10 -14.71
N HIS A 347 10.33 14.30 -15.07
CA HIS A 347 10.95 13.54 -16.14
C HIS A 347 11.52 12.19 -15.66
N HIS A 348 11.38 11.86 -14.37
CA HIS A 348 11.94 10.62 -13.81
C HIS A 348 10.99 10.00 -12.78
N ILE A 349 10.13 9.10 -13.25
CA ILE A 349 9.31 8.23 -12.41
C ILE A 349 9.40 6.78 -12.91
N HIS A 350 9.22 5.80 -12.04
CA HIS A 350 9.30 4.38 -12.38
C HIS A 350 7.97 3.66 -12.17
N ALA A 351 7.78 2.60 -12.96
CA ALA A 351 6.67 1.67 -12.81
C ALA A 351 7.11 0.33 -12.18
N ALA A 352 8.41 0.11 -11.95
CA ALA A 352 8.96 -1.09 -11.35
C ALA A 352 10.23 -0.77 -10.54
N GLY A 353 10.73 -1.76 -9.79
CA GLY A 353 11.88 -1.57 -8.91
C GLY A 353 11.56 -0.89 -7.59
N CYS A 354 12.54 -0.84 -6.69
CA CYS A 354 12.45 -0.16 -5.39
C CYS A 354 11.24 -0.61 -4.57
N SER A 355 10.25 0.26 -4.38
CA SER A 355 9.04 -0.05 -3.61
C SER A 355 7.98 -0.80 -4.43
N HIS A 356 8.12 -0.94 -5.74
CA HIS A 356 7.18 -1.69 -6.58
C HIS A 356 7.25 -3.21 -6.38
N TYR A 357 6.36 -3.88 -7.10
CA TYR A 357 6.13 -5.32 -7.08
C TYR A 357 7.03 -6.04 -8.08
N GLU A 358 7.39 -7.29 -7.78
CA GLU A 358 7.91 -8.24 -8.77
C GLU A 358 6.92 -9.35 -9.09
N SER A 359 6.12 -9.74 -8.10
CA SER A 359 5.02 -10.68 -8.21
C SER A 359 3.84 -10.16 -7.39
N PRO A 360 2.58 -10.30 -7.82
CA PRO A 360 2.09 -11.05 -9.00
C PRO A 360 2.27 -10.32 -10.34
N ARG A 361 2.89 -9.13 -10.33
CA ARG A 361 3.15 -8.33 -11.52
C ARG A 361 4.53 -7.69 -11.40
N GLN A 362 5.29 -7.70 -12.49
CA GLN A 362 6.64 -7.15 -12.59
C GLN A 362 6.57 -5.61 -12.68
N GLY A 363 6.22 -4.97 -11.57
CA GLY A 363 5.91 -3.55 -11.48
C GLY A 363 4.40 -3.27 -11.51
N VAL A 364 4.03 -2.14 -12.10
CA VAL A 364 2.64 -1.72 -12.32
C VAL A 364 2.41 -1.40 -13.79
N LEU A 365 1.14 -1.31 -14.19
CA LEU A 365 0.77 -0.98 -15.56
C LEU A 365 0.68 0.54 -15.80
N PRO A 366 0.72 0.97 -17.08
CA PRO A 366 0.54 2.37 -17.46
C PRO A 366 -0.73 3.02 -16.89
N GLU A 367 -1.83 2.28 -16.70
CA GLU A 367 -3.08 2.80 -16.12
C GLU A 367 -2.91 3.25 -14.67
N ALA A 368 -2.10 2.52 -13.89
CA ALA A 368 -1.79 2.89 -12.52
C ALA A 368 -0.92 4.16 -12.50
N MET A 369 0.11 4.24 -13.33
CA MET A 369 0.97 5.42 -13.42
C MET A 369 0.19 6.66 -13.88
N MET A 370 -0.62 6.54 -14.93
CA MET A 370 -1.44 7.65 -15.44
C MET A 370 -2.42 8.15 -14.37
N ARG A 371 -2.99 7.25 -13.57
CA ARG A 371 -3.87 7.62 -12.45
C ARG A 371 -3.14 8.47 -11.40
N HIS A 372 -1.88 8.12 -11.06
CA HIS A 372 -1.08 8.90 -10.11
C HIS A 372 -0.69 10.26 -10.70
N ILE A 373 -0.29 10.32 -11.98
CA ILE A 373 -0.02 11.57 -12.71
C ILE A 373 -1.24 12.52 -12.65
N LEU A 374 -2.44 12.00 -12.93
CA LEU A 374 -3.68 12.78 -12.88
C LEU A 374 -4.07 13.22 -11.47
N GLY A 375 -3.85 12.33 -10.49
CA GLY A 375 -4.12 12.55 -9.08
C GLY A 375 -3.22 13.59 -8.41
N GLU A 376 -2.00 13.78 -8.94
CA GLU A 376 -1.04 14.77 -8.46
C GLU A 376 -0.99 16.05 -9.32
N ASP A 377 -1.95 16.21 -10.25
CA ASP A 377 -2.04 17.32 -11.21
C ASP A 377 -0.71 17.58 -11.96
N LEU A 378 -0.02 16.50 -12.32
CA LEU A 378 1.28 16.55 -13.00
C LEU A 378 1.06 16.56 -14.51
N ASN A 379 1.44 17.62 -15.23
CA ASN A 379 1.08 17.74 -16.64
C ASN A 379 1.91 16.85 -17.57
N VAL A 380 3.14 16.52 -17.21
CA VAL A 380 4.00 15.58 -17.93
C VAL A 380 4.65 14.62 -16.94
N GLY A 381 4.40 13.31 -17.08
CA GLY A 381 5.12 12.28 -16.35
C GLY A 381 5.89 11.38 -17.30
N CYS A 382 7.22 11.32 -17.16
CA CYS A 382 8.06 10.41 -17.94
C CYS A 382 8.35 9.15 -17.13
N VAL A 383 7.69 8.05 -17.49
CA VAL A 383 7.92 6.74 -16.88
C VAL A 383 9.19 6.14 -17.48
N LEU A 384 10.26 6.09 -16.71
CA LEU A 384 11.54 5.57 -17.16
C LEU A 384 11.63 4.08 -16.86
N THR A 385 11.73 3.28 -17.91
CA THR A 385 12.07 1.86 -17.81
C THR A 385 13.55 1.75 -17.47
N TRP A 386 13.89 0.87 -16.53
CA TRP A 386 15.24 0.73 -15.99
C TRP A 386 15.48 -0.73 -15.56
N GLY A 387 16.65 -1.03 -14.97
CA GLY A 387 17.11 -2.39 -14.69
C GLY A 387 16.05 -3.36 -14.16
N PRO A 388 15.37 -3.08 -13.02
CA PRO A 388 14.35 -3.95 -12.46
C PRO A 388 13.12 -4.13 -13.36
N CYS A 389 12.70 -5.38 -13.55
CA CYS A 389 11.57 -5.76 -14.40
C CYS A 389 11.70 -5.27 -15.86
N TRP A 390 12.91 -4.95 -16.33
CA TRP A 390 13.20 -4.36 -17.63
C TRP A 390 12.43 -5.02 -18.78
N TYR A 391 12.53 -6.35 -18.92
CA TYR A 391 11.96 -7.06 -20.07
C TYR A 391 10.43 -7.05 -20.11
N PHE A 392 9.78 -6.87 -18.96
CA PHE A 392 8.33 -6.68 -18.89
C PHE A 392 7.94 -5.22 -19.15
N GLN A 393 8.58 -4.27 -18.45
CA GLN A 393 8.21 -2.87 -18.49
C GLN A 393 8.51 -2.20 -19.84
N LYS A 394 9.55 -2.64 -20.55
CA LYS A 394 9.89 -2.07 -21.87
C LYS A 394 8.81 -2.26 -22.93
N ASN A 395 7.88 -3.22 -22.73
CA ASN A 395 6.74 -3.41 -23.65
C ASN A 395 5.77 -2.21 -23.67
N PHE A 396 5.90 -1.26 -22.74
CA PHE A 396 5.09 -0.04 -22.69
C PHE A 396 5.77 1.16 -23.41
N PHE A 397 6.97 0.98 -23.95
CA PHE A 397 7.63 1.99 -24.78
C PHE A 397 6.93 2.14 -26.14
N GLU A 398 6.54 3.36 -26.51
CA GLU A 398 5.84 3.65 -27.78
C GLU A 398 6.58 4.63 -28.70
N ALA A 399 7.76 5.14 -28.31
CA ALA A 399 8.48 6.24 -28.97
C ALA A 399 7.69 7.56 -29.12
N LYS A 400 6.50 7.64 -28.53
CA LYS A 400 5.55 8.78 -28.56
C LYS A 400 4.86 8.87 -27.20
N ASN A 401 4.02 9.89 -27.01
CA ASN A 401 3.17 9.95 -25.82
C ASN A 401 2.31 8.68 -25.74
N HIS A 402 2.27 8.05 -24.58
CA HIS A 402 1.49 6.85 -24.34
C HIS A 402 0.01 7.12 -24.65
N SER A 403 -0.68 6.11 -25.18
CA SER A 403 -2.08 6.19 -25.60
C SER A 403 -3.07 6.65 -24.51
N LEU A 404 -2.71 6.47 -23.24
CA LEU A 404 -3.50 6.92 -22.07
C LEU A 404 -3.37 8.42 -21.76
N SER A 405 -2.49 9.14 -22.47
CA SER A 405 -2.34 10.59 -22.31
C SER A 405 -3.66 11.32 -22.58
N GLN A 406 -3.90 12.39 -21.82
CA GLN A 406 -5.03 13.30 -21.99
C GLN A 406 -4.54 14.66 -22.48
N ARG A 407 -5.48 15.53 -22.89
CA ARG A 407 -5.18 16.82 -23.53
C ARG A 407 -4.11 17.67 -22.83
N ASN A 408 -4.11 17.70 -21.49
CA ASN A 408 -3.17 18.49 -20.68
C ASN A 408 -2.30 17.64 -19.73
N TYR A 409 -2.38 16.31 -19.86
CA TYR A 409 -1.68 15.37 -18.97
C TYR A 409 -1.07 14.29 -19.86
N LEU A 410 0.24 14.37 -20.05
CA LEU A 410 0.99 13.50 -20.93
C LEU A 410 1.75 12.49 -20.10
N MET A 411 1.66 11.23 -20.49
CA MET A 411 2.53 10.18 -19.99
C MET A 411 3.38 9.69 -21.16
N ARG A 412 4.67 9.50 -20.92
CA ARG A 412 5.57 8.95 -21.93
C ARG A 412 6.52 7.96 -21.27
N TYR A 413 6.78 6.86 -21.94
CA TYR A 413 7.81 5.91 -21.53
C TYR A 413 9.11 6.23 -22.26
N ASP A 414 10.21 6.33 -21.51
CA ASP A 414 11.58 6.38 -22.02
C ASP A 414 12.50 5.61 -21.03
N ILE A 415 13.79 5.95 -20.89
CA ILE A 415 14.77 5.10 -20.16
C ILE A 415 15.51 5.85 -19.08
N GLU A 416 15.70 5.18 -17.95
CA GLU A 416 16.80 5.47 -17.02
C GLU A 416 17.87 4.40 -17.18
N VAL A 417 19.11 4.81 -17.42
CA VAL A 417 20.26 3.91 -17.52
C VAL A 417 20.80 3.67 -16.11
N SER A 418 20.15 2.76 -15.41
CA SER A 418 20.39 2.35 -14.02
C SER A 418 20.18 0.84 -13.87
N GLY A 419 21.12 0.14 -13.23
CA GLY A 419 21.22 -1.32 -13.29
C GLY A 419 21.86 -1.85 -14.59
N PHE A 420 22.45 -0.96 -15.38
CA PHE A 420 23.22 -1.25 -16.60
C PHE A 420 24.73 -1.31 -16.30
N PRO A 421 25.56 -1.84 -17.20
CA PRO A 421 27.01 -1.88 -17.00
C PRO A 421 27.66 -0.51 -16.73
N SER A 422 27.08 0.58 -17.26
CA SER A 422 27.54 1.96 -17.02
C SER A 422 27.11 2.56 -15.67
N SER A 423 26.32 1.88 -14.83
CA SER A 423 25.72 2.49 -13.62
C SER A 423 26.75 3.10 -12.67
N HIS A 424 27.95 2.50 -12.58
CA HIS A 424 29.03 3.03 -11.74
C HIS A 424 29.56 4.41 -12.20
N ALA A 425 29.35 4.75 -13.48
CA ALA A 425 29.74 6.03 -14.07
C ALA A 425 28.65 7.11 -13.89
N GLY A 426 27.54 6.76 -13.24
CA GLY A 426 26.40 7.63 -13.01
C GLY A 426 25.18 7.18 -13.80
N HIS A 427 24.01 7.49 -13.26
CA HIS A 427 22.73 7.16 -13.89
C HIS A 427 22.28 8.26 -14.83
N LEU A 428 21.63 7.86 -15.91
CA LEU A 428 21.24 8.77 -16.99
C LEU A 428 19.73 8.73 -17.23
N CYS A 429 19.13 9.90 -17.44
CA CYS A 429 17.81 10.00 -18.06
C CYS A 429 17.98 10.17 -19.58
N LEU A 430 17.38 9.27 -20.35
CA LEU A 430 17.30 9.39 -21.81
C LEU A 430 15.85 9.63 -22.20
N LEU A 431 15.52 10.84 -22.64
CA LEU A 431 14.14 11.26 -22.88
C LEU A 431 13.89 11.48 -24.37
N ARG A 432 12.63 11.30 -24.79
CA ARG A 432 12.20 11.49 -26.18
C ARG A 432 12.91 10.55 -27.16
N LEU A 433 13.11 9.29 -26.77
CA LEU A 433 13.74 8.28 -27.61
C LEU A 433 12.83 7.81 -28.74
N LYS A 434 13.42 7.25 -29.79
CA LYS A 434 12.74 6.57 -30.88
C LYS A 434 12.90 5.06 -30.81
N GLU A 435 13.98 4.61 -30.18
CA GLU A 435 14.39 3.23 -29.96
C GLU A 435 14.88 3.12 -28.52
N ASP A 436 14.46 2.07 -27.82
CA ASP A 436 14.79 1.83 -26.42
C ASP A 436 15.88 0.76 -26.20
N ASP A 437 16.29 0.04 -27.25
CA ASP A 437 17.45 -0.86 -27.21
C ASP A 437 18.72 -0.24 -27.78
N TYR A 438 19.81 -0.30 -27.00
CA TYR A 438 21.12 0.13 -27.48
C TYR A 438 21.55 -0.73 -28.69
N PRO A 439 22.12 -0.12 -29.76
CA PRO A 439 22.37 -0.82 -31.01
C PRO A 439 23.26 -2.05 -30.85
N GLY A 440 22.82 -3.18 -31.42
CA GLY A 440 23.57 -4.44 -31.41
C GLY A 440 23.50 -5.21 -30.08
N THR A 441 22.64 -4.80 -29.15
CA THR A 441 22.40 -5.50 -27.88
C THR A 441 21.09 -6.28 -27.91
N THR A 442 21.02 -7.35 -27.13
CA THR A 442 19.79 -8.12 -26.85
C THR A 442 19.51 -8.25 -25.36
N LYS A 443 20.48 -7.88 -24.52
CA LYS A 443 20.37 -7.89 -23.06
C LYS A 443 21.04 -6.66 -22.45
N ILE A 444 20.60 -6.29 -21.25
CA ILE A 444 21.15 -5.16 -20.48
C ILE A 444 22.67 -5.27 -20.31
N GLU A 445 23.20 -6.46 -20.06
CA GLU A 445 24.64 -6.66 -19.77
C GLU A 445 25.56 -6.36 -20.96
N GLN A 446 24.99 -6.18 -22.15
CA GLN A 446 25.74 -5.87 -23.38
C GLN A 446 25.79 -4.37 -23.68
N TRP A 447 25.09 -3.54 -22.91
CA TRP A 447 25.16 -2.09 -23.04
C TRP A 447 26.56 -1.57 -22.70
N PRO A 448 26.92 -0.36 -23.15
CA PRO A 448 28.22 0.22 -22.83
C PRO A 448 28.50 0.30 -21.33
N THR A 449 29.78 0.24 -20.96
CA THR A 449 30.22 0.24 -19.55
C THR A 449 30.55 1.64 -19.01
N TRP A 450 30.23 2.71 -19.74
CA TRP A 450 30.39 4.11 -19.31
C TRP A 450 29.38 5.01 -20.05
N THR A 451 29.17 6.24 -19.59
CA THR A 451 27.99 7.06 -19.96
C THR A 451 28.08 7.70 -21.35
N LEU A 452 29.26 8.16 -21.77
CA LEU A 452 29.46 8.89 -23.04
C LEU A 452 28.81 8.26 -24.29
N PRO A 453 29.01 6.97 -24.64
CA PRO A 453 28.41 6.36 -25.82
C PRO A 453 26.87 6.28 -25.72
N VAL A 454 26.35 6.10 -24.51
CA VAL A 454 24.91 6.01 -24.24
C VAL A 454 24.26 7.38 -24.44
N LEU A 455 24.88 8.44 -23.91
CA LEU A 455 24.44 9.81 -24.13
C LEU A 455 24.49 10.20 -25.62
N LYS A 456 25.58 9.88 -26.32
CA LYS A 456 25.69 10.12 -27.77
C LYS A 456 24.56 9.43 -28.54
N TRP A 457 24.29 8.17 -28.23
CA TRP A 457 23.19 7.44 -28.84
C TRP A 457 21.83 8.10 -28.60
N GLY A 458 21.53 8.53 -27.36
CA GLY A 458 20.30 9.28 -27.08
C GLY A 458 20.21 10.59 -27.87
N LYS A 459 21.32 11.33 -27.99
CA LYS A 459 21.39 12.57 -28.81
C LYS A 459 21.18 12.30 -30.29
N GLU A 460 21.75 11.24 -30.85
CA GLU A 460 21.61 10.87 -32.27
C GLU A 460 20.16 10.60 -32.68
N GLN A 461 19.33 10.15 -31.73
CA GLN A 461 17.89 9.97 -31.96
C GLN A 461 17.10 11.29 -31.97
N GLY A 462 17.71 12.40 -31.54
CA GLY A 462 17.05 13.66 -31.24
C GLY A 462 16.42 13.70 -29.85
N GLY A 463 16.91 12.85 -28.94
CA GLY A 463 16.53 12.82 -27.54
C GLY A 463 17.10 14.01 -26.75
N VAL A 464 16.58 14.19 -25.54
CA VAL A 464 17.09 15.13 -24.54
C VAL A 464 17.60 14.29 -23.39
N VAL A 465 18.89 14.43 -23.07
CA VAL A 465 19.59 13.47 -22.20
C VAL A 465 20.31 14.19 -21.06
N GLY A 466 20.41 13.54 -19.91
CA GLY A 466 21.01 14.14 -18.71
C GLY A 466 21.35 13.10 -17.65
N PHE A 467 21.92 13.57 -16.55
CA PHE A 467 22.21 12.76 -15.37
C PHE A 467 21.06 12.81 -14.37
N SER A 468 20.70 11.67 -13.80
CA SER A 468 19.67 11.52 -12.75
C SER A 468 20.24 11.86 -11.36
N HIS A 469 19.37 12.11 -10.37
CA HIS A 469 19.61 12.21 -8.92
C HIS A 469 21.04 12.61 -8.54
N SER A 470 21.42 13.78 -9.04
CA SER A 470 22.82 14.04 -9.41
C SER A 470 23.77 14.17 -8.24
N GLY A 471 23.27 14.48 -7.04
CA GLY A 471 24.10 14.63 -5.85
C GLY A 471 24.60 13.34 -5.21
N TRP A 472 24.07 12.15 -5.55
CA TRP A 472 24.51 10.90 -4.91
C TRP A 472 25.93 10.52 -5.32
N GLY A 473 26.84 10.35 -4.36
CA GLY A 473 28.28 10.18 -4.62
C GLY A 473 29.05 11.50 -4.75
N LEU A 474 28.35 12.64 -4.64
CA LEU A 474 28.91 13.98 -4.66
C LEU A 474 28.88 14.66 -3.28
N GLU A 475 28.87 13.86 -2.22
CA GLU A 475 28.79 14.35 -0.86
C GLU A 475 30.01 15.20 -0.48
N VAL A 476 29.74 16.38 0.08
CA VAL A 476 30.75 17.27 0.66
C VAL A 476 30.33 17.71 2.07
N ALA A 477 31.32 17.92 2.93
CA ALA A 477 31.10 18.24 4.35
C ALA A 477 30.67 19.69 4.59
N ASP A 478 31.12 20.63 3.75
CA ASP A 478 30.77 22.03 3.89
C ASP A 478 29.42 22.36 3.25
N GLN A 479 28.91 23.54 3.60
CA GLN A 479 27.61 24.05 3.15
C GLN A 479 27.75 25.25 2.22
N ASN A 480 28.94 25.50 1.66
CA ASN A 480 29.12 26.57 0.69
C ASN A 480 28.41 26.21 -0.62
N MET A 481 28.01 27.23 -1.39
CA MET A 481 27.38 27.06 -2.69
C MET A 481 28.00 28.04 -3.70
N PRO A 482 28.84 27.56 -4.64
CA PRO A 482 29.33 26.19 -4.73
C PRO A 482 30.34 25.83 -3.63
N SER A 483 30.38 24.56 -3.22
CA SER A 483 31.49 24.01 -2.42
C SER A 483 32.73 23.83 -3.30
N TYR A 484 33.91 24.20 -2.79
CA TYR A 484 35.20 23.94 -3.45
C TYR A 484 35.87 22.65 -2.96
N ALA A 485 35.24 21.91 -2.03
CA ALA A 485 35.71 20.59 -1.66
C ALA A 485 35.53 19.64 -2.84
N MET A 486 36.50 18.75 -3.05
CA MET A 486 36.38 17.70 -4.07
C MET A 486 35.52 16.56 -3.51
N PRO A 487 34.39 16.22 -4.14
CA PRO A 487 33.65 15.02 -3.79
C PRO A 487 34.38 13.76 -4.29
N ASN A 488 33.90 12.59 -3.87
CA ASN A 488 34.52 11.31 -4.21
C ASN A 488 34.15 10.80 -5.61
N PHE A 489 32.98 11.17 -6.15
CA PHE A 489 32.43 10.61 -7.39
C PHE A 489 32.24 9.09 -7.32
N ASP A 490 31.69 8.60 -6.20
CA ASP A 490 31.62 7.17 -5.84
C ASP A 490 30.19 6.64 -5.60
N GLY A 491 29.19 7.31 -6.19
CA GLY A 491 27.76 6.97 -6.03
C GLY A 491 27.06 6.69 -7.35
N ILE A 492 25.74 6.94 -7.38
CA ILE A 492 24.87 6.70 -8.54
C ILE A 492 24.54 7.97 -9.33
N GLY A 493 24.92 9.14 -8.80
CA GLY A 493 24.60 10.46 -9.36
C GLY A 493 25.52 10.86 -10.51
N ALA A 494 25.89 12.13 -10.57
CA ALA A 494 26.54 12.72 -11.74
C ALA A 494 28.06 12.46 -11.82
N ASN A 495 28.50 11.20 -11.72
CA ASN A 495 29.92 10.85 -11.61
C ASN A 495 30.74 11.25 -12.87
N GLU A 496 30.33 10.84 -14.08
CA GLU A 496 31.03 11.18 -15.34
C GLU A 496 30.59 12.52 -15.97
N PHE A 497 29.71 13.28 -15.30
CA PHE A 497 29.16 14.53 -15.83
C PHE A 497 30.21 15.55 -16.27
N ILE A 498 31.27 15.75 -15.48
CA ILE A 498 32.35 16.69 -15.80
C ILE A 498 33.15 16.29 -17.05
N VAL A 499 33.12 15.02 -17.45
CA VAL A 499 33.74 14.53 -18.68
C VAL A 499 32.75 14.69 -19.83
N ASP A 500 31.53 14.20 -19.67
CA ASP A 500 30.53 14.16 -20.73
C ASP A 500 30.06 15.54 -21.19
N VAL A 501 29.98 16.50 -20.27
CA VAL A 501 29.59 17.88 -20.62
C VAL A 501 30.56 18.50 -21.63
N THR A 502 31.84 18.11 -21.59
CA THR A 502 32.87 18.61 -22.53
C THR A 502 32.67 18.10 -23.95
N HIS A 503 31.86 17.05 -24.13
CA HIS A 503 31.53 16.46 -25.41
C HIS A 503 30.22 16.97 -26.00
N ASN A 504 29.54 17.93 -25.34
CA ASN A 504 28.25 18.49 -25.78
C ASN A 504 27.16 17.41 -25.92
N VAL A 505 27.16 16.43 -25.00
CA VAL A 505 26.20 15.32 -24.98
C VAL A 505 25.33 15.31 -23.72
N VAL A 506 25.35 16.38 -22.92
CA VAL A 506 24.52 16.53 -21.72
C VAL A 506 23.66 17.76 -21.91
N ASP A 507 22.33 17.60 -21.91
CA ASP A 507 21.38 18.71 -22.03
C ASP A 507 21.00 19.27 -20.66
N PHE A 508 20.89 18.41 -19.65
CA PHE A 508 20.51 18.81 -18.29
C PHE A 508 21.18 17.97 -17.20
N ILE A 509 21.17 18.50 -15.98
CA ILE A 509 21.41 17.78 -14.73
C ILE A 509 20.12 17.76 -13.91
N SER A 510 19.80 16.63 -13.31
CA SER A 510 18.62 16.49 -12.45
C SER A 510 18.84 17.06 -11.06
N ALA A 511 17.76 17.49 -10.42
CA ALA A 511 17.76 18.16 -9.13
C ALA A 511 16.46 17.91 -8.35
N VAL A 512 16.41 18.43 -7.12
CA VAL A 512 15.29 18.39 -6.15
C VAL A 512 15.21 17.11 -5.32
N ASP A 513 15.81 16.02 -5.78
CA ASP A 513 15.80 14.71 -5.14
C ASP A 513 17.09 14.37 -4.38
N THR A 514 18.10 15.24 -4.42
CA THR A 514 19.28 15.13 -3.56
C THR A 514 19.56 16.42 -2.78
N PRO A 515 20.43 16.39 -1.75
CA PRO A 515 20.82 17.61 -1.04
C PRO A 515 21.42 18.68 -1.96
N LEU A 516 20.90 19.91 -1.84
CA LEU A 516 21.23 21.03 -2.74
C LEU A 516 22.74 21.30 -2.87
N ASN A 517 23.52 21.17 -1.79
CA ASN A 517 24.96 21.44 -1.84
C ASN A 517 25.74 20.36 -2.62
N TRP A 518 25.21 19.15 -2.74
CA TRP A 518 25.83 18.05 -3.49
C TRP A 518 25.55 18.19 -4.99
N GLU A 519 24.27 18.35 -5.38
CA GLU A 519 23.88 18.47 -6.79
C GLU A 519 24.22 19.84 -7.42
N LEU A 520 24.07 20.96 -6.69
CA LEU A 520 24.27 22.28 -7.29
C LEU A 520 25.74 22.70 -7.38
N SER A 521 26.63 22.17 -6.52
CA SER A 521 28.03 22.57 -6.53
C SER A 521 28.72 22.21 -7.84
N ILE A 522 28.55 20.95 -8.30
CA ILE A 522 29.11 20.49 -9.58
C ILE A 522 28.53 21.27 -10.76
N TRP A 523 27.22 21.57 -10.72
CA TRP A 523 26.57 22.36 -11.77
C TRP A 523 27.11 23.79 -11.85
N TYR A 524 27.22 24.50 -10.72
CA TYR A 524 27.79 25.85 -10.69
C TYR A 524 29.24 25.90 -11.14
N HIS A 525 30.07 24.90 -10.78
CA HIS A 525 31.45 24.84 -11.29
C HIS A 525 31.50 24.64 -12.79
N THR A 526 30.66 23.77 -13.34
CA THR A 526 30.53 23.54 -14.78
C THR A 526 30.05 24.81 -15.52
N LEU A 527 29.08 25.54 -14.95
CA LEU A 527 28.65 26.86 -15.46
C LEU A 527 29.80 27.88 -15.44
N ASN A 528 30.59 27.94 -14.36
CA ASN A 528 31.75 28.83 -14.26
C ASN A 528 32.85 28.51 -15.29
N CYS A 529 32.92 27.26 -15.74
CA CYS A 529 33.79 26.81 -16.82
C CYS A 529 33.25 27.11 -18.23
N GLY A 530 32.05 27.71 -18.33
CA GLY A 530 31.43 28.08 -19.61
C GLY A 530 30.61 26.96 -20.26
N PHE A 531 30.39 25.85 -19.58
CA PHE A 531 29.48 24.80 -20.03
C PHE A 531 28.08 25.09 -19.50
N ASP A 532 27.12 25.27 -20.41
CA ASP A 532 25.81 25.80 -20.10
C ASP A 532 24.73 24.69 -20.02
N THR A 533 25.01 23.60 -19.29
CA THR A 533 23.99 22.57 -19.02
C THR A 533 22.81 23.13 -18.23
N ARG A 534 21.60 22.67 -18.54
CA ARG A 534 20.37 23.12 -17.86
C ARG A 534 20.11 22.30 -16.60
N ILE A 535 19.12 22.73 -15.82
CA ILE A 535 18.67 22.01 -14.63
C ILE A 535 17.22 21.57 -14.82
N SER A 536 16.89 20.36 -14.38
CA SER A 536 15.52 19.84 -14.41
C SER A 536 15.17 19.16 -13.09
N GLY A 537 13.95 19.35 -12.60
CA GLY A 537 13.48 18.78 -11.33
C GLY A 537 12.86 17.41 -11.56
N GLU A 538 13.20 16.47 -10.69
CA GLU A 538 12.71 15.09 -10.76
C GLU A 538 12.34 14.54 -9.39
N THR A 539 11.67 13.38 -9.37
CA THR A 539 11.46 12.65 -8.12
C THR A 539 12.28 11.38 -7.97
N ASP A 540 12.61 10.74 -9.08
CA ASP A 540 12.97 9.33 -9.11
C ASP A 540 11.97 8.50 -8.28
N PHE A 541 10.68 8.71 -8.53
CA PHE A 541 9.62 8.03 -7.80
C PHE A 541 9.58 6.55 -8.18
N PRO A 542 9.50 5.58 -7.24
CA PRO A 542 9.52 5.73 -5.78
C PRO A 542 10.87 5.36 -5.15
N CYS A 543 11.97 5.46 -5.89
CA CYS A 543 13.31 5.06 -5.45
C CYS A 543 13.93 6.08 -4.50
N ILE A 544 13.88 7.37 -4.84
CA ILE A 544 14.36 8.45 -3.96
C ILE A 544 13.19 9.05 -3.17
N TYR A 545 12.15 9.52 -3.87
CA TYR A 545 10.91 9.95 -3.22
C TYR A 545 9.81 8.90 -3.32
N GLY A 546 9.51 8.21 -2.21
CA GLY A 546 8.45 7.20 -2.16
C GLY A 546 7.03 7.74 -1.97
N ASP A 547 6.85 9.04 -1.75
CA ASP A 547 5.56 9.59 -1.32
C ASP A 547 4.54 9.78 -2.47
N ARG A 548 5.00 10.29 -3.63
CA ARG A 548 4.16 10.64 -4.79
C ARG A 548 5.01 11.06 -6.00
N VAL A 549 4.44 10.88 -7.20
CA VAL A 549 4.99 11.45 -8.43
C VAL A 549 4.93 12.99 -8.42
N GLY A 550 5.91 13.63 -9.06
CA GLY A 550 5.98 15.08 -9.18
C GLY A 550 6.22 15.83 -7.87
N LEU A 551 6.72 15.21 -6.80
CA LEU A 551 7.15 15.97 -5.62
C LEU A 551 8.23 16.99 -6.01
N GLY A 552 9.29 16.54 -6.70
CA GLY A 552 10.16 17.39 -7.48
C GLY A 552 9.64 17.49 -8.91
N ARG A 553 9.65 18.70 -9.47
CA ARG A 553 9.09 18.95 -10.81
C ARG A 553 9.77 20.13 -11.47
N SER A 554 9.85 20.05 -12.80
CA SER A 554 10.15 21.16 -13.70
C SER A 554 8.88 21.87 -14.13
N TYR A 555 8.89 23.19 -14.08
CA TYR A 555 7.90 24.04 -14.74
C TYR A 555 8.50 24.61 -16.00
N VAL A 556 8.01 24.20 -17.16
CA VAL A 556 8.50 24.64 -18.47
C VAL A 556 7.57 25.68 -19.07
N LYS A 557 8.13 26.80 -19.52
CA LYS A 557 7.38 27.86 -20.19
C LYS A 557 7.13 27.50 -21.64
N MET A 558 5.87 27.31 -22.01
CA MET A 558 5.48 26.95 -23.38
C MET A 558 5.51 28.18 -24.32
N PRO A 559 5.89 28.02 -25.60
CA PRO A 559 5.87 29.12 -26.58
C PRO A 559 4.45 29.58 -26.91
N GLU A 560 3.51 28.63 -27.02
CA GLU A 560 2.09 28.89 -27.21
C GLU A 560 1.32 28.64 -25.91
N LYS A 561 0.49 29.60 -25.51
CA LYS A 561 -0.40 29.43 -24.36
C LYS A 561 -1.47 28.39 -24.70
N ARG A 562 -1.71 27.43 -23.79
CA ARG A 562 -2.86 26.49 -23.74
C ARG A 562 -2.77 25.18 -24.55
N LYS A 563 -1.61 24.83 -25.13
CA LYS A 563 -1.39 23.47 -25.67
C LYS A 563 -0.23 22.82 -24.93
N VAL A 564 -0.52 21.72 -24.23
CA VAL A 564 0.53 20.86 -23.68
C VAL A 564 1.03 19.99 -24.83
N SER A 565 2.33 20.08 -25.11
CA SER A 565 3.01 19.31 -26.16
C SER A 565 4.28 18.77 -25.54
N PHE A 566 4.50 17.46 -25.64
CA PHE A 566 5.69 16.83 -25.06
C PHE A 566 6.97 17.40 -25.68
N ASP A 567 7.03 17.50 -27.01
CA ASP A 567 8.19 18.02 -27.72
C ASP A 567 8.54 19.45 -27.28
N GLU A 568 7.54 20.33 -27.18
CA GLU A 568 7.76 21.72 -26.74
C GLU A 568 8.18 21.81 -25.27
N TRP A 569 7.67 20.88 -24.44
CA TRP A 569 8.01 20.78 -23.02
C TRP A 569 9.46 20.29 -22.86
N ILE A 570 9.83 19.18 -23.47
CA ILE A 570 11.17 18.59 -23.32
C ILE A 570 12.25 19.44 -23.99
N TYR A 571 11.94 20.08 -25.12
CA TYR A 571 12.85 21.09 -25.70
C TYR A 571 12.93 22.33 -24.83
N GLY A 572 11.88 22.67 -24.08
CA GLY A 572 11.97 23.74 -23.09
C GLY A 572 12.92 23.41 -21.94
N VAL A 573 12.99 22.14 -21.51
CA VAL A 573 14.03 21.68 -20.57
C VAL A 573 15.42 21.85 -21.18
N ARG A 574 15.65 21.32 -22.40
CA ARG A 574 16.92 21.46 -23.14
C ARG A 574 17.35 22.92 -23.32
N ASP A 575 16.41 23.78 -23.69
CA ASP A 575 16.68 25.19 -23.99
C ASP A 575 16.77 26.05 -22.72
N GLY A 576 16.50 25.48 -21.54
CA GLY A 576 16.56 26.19 -20.26
C GLY A 576 15.34 27.04 -19.95
N ARG A 577 14.25 26.95 -20.73
CA ARG A 577 12.99 27.70 -20.51
C ARG A 577 12.17 27.14 -19.34
N SER A 578 12.83 26.84 -18.22
CA SER A 578 12.25 26.15 -17.08
C SER A 578 12.77 26.67 -15.74
N TYR A 579 12.06 26.32 -14.67
CA TYR A 579 12.58 26.34 -13.31
C TYR A 579 12.14 25.09 -12.57
N VAL A 580 12.87 24.73 -11.52
CA VAL A 580 12.60 23.54 -10.69
C VAL A 580 11.96 23.95 -9.36
N GLY A 581 11.10 23.10 -8.81
CA GLY A 581 10.50 23.33 -7.50
C GLY A 581 9.56 22.20 -7.08
N ASP A 582 8.94 22.35 -5.92
CA ASP A 582 8.01 21.36 -5.34
C ASP A 582 6.53 21.61 -5.67
N GLY A 583 6.27 22.63 -6.49
CA GLY A 583 4.93 23.09 -6.86
C GLY A 583 4.18 23.84 -5.75
N ARG A 584 4.79 24.13 -4.60
CA ARG A 584 4.19 24.94 -3.51
C ARG A 584 4.58 26.41 -3.58
N SER A 585 5.55 26.75 -4.41
CA SER A 585 5.96 28.12 -4.70
C SER A 585 6.32 28.24 -6.19
N HIS A 586 6.13 29.44 -6.76
CA HIS A 586 6.35 29.64 -8.19
C HIS A 586 7.08 30.95 -8.50
N LEU A 587 8.01 30.85 -9.45
CA LEU A 587 8.84 31.97 -9.92
C LEU A 587 8.41 32.49 -11.29
N PHE A 588 7.19 32.19 -11.73
CA PHE A 588 6.73 32.35 -13.13
C PHE A 588 6.80 33.78 -13.71
N ASN A 589 6.87 34.80 -12.86
CA ASN A 589 7.03 36.21 -13.23
C ASN A 589 8.37 36.82 -12.75
N PHE A 590 9.26 36.01 -12.18
CA PHE A 590 10.58 36.45 -11.72
C PHE A 590 11.45 36.89 -12.90
N LYS A 591 12.21 37.98 -12.70
CA LYS A 591 13.07 38.57 -13.73
C LYS A 591 14.34 39.15 -13.12
N VAL A 592 15.45 39.02 -13.84
CA VAL A 592 16.73 39.68 -13.54
C VAL A 592 17.16 40.51 -14.74
N ASN A 593 17.41 41.81 -14.56
CA ASN A 593 17.90 42.72 -15.61
C ASN A 593 17.13 42.66 -16.95
N ARG A 594 15.82 42.32 -16.91
CA ARG A 594 14.85 42.13 -18.03
C ARG A 594 14.68 40.69 -18.55
N TYR A 595 15.54 39.77 -18.16
CA TYR A 595 15.43 38.34 -18.51
C TYR A 595 14.48 37.64 -17.54
N GLY A 596 13.55 36.85 -18.06
CA GLY A 596 12.68 36.01 -17.23
C GLY A 596 13.45 34.87 -16.58
N VAL A 597 12.84 34.24 -15.58
CA VAL A 597 13.30 32.90 -15.17
C VAL A 597 13.18 31.95 -16.36
N GLY A 598 14.21 31.12 -16.54
CA GLY A 598 14.38 30.25 -17.69
C GLY A 598 14.90 30.98 -18.92
#